data_AF-A0A7J4NUI8-F1
#
_entry.id   AF-A0A7J4NUI8-F1
#
_cell.length_a   1.000
_cell.length_b   1.000
_cell.length_c   1.000
_cell.angle_alpha   90.00
_cell.angle_beta   90.00
_cell.angle_gamma   90.00
#
_symmetry.space_group_name_H-M   'P 1'
#
loop_
_entity.id
_entity.type
_entity.pdbx_description
1 polymer ?
#
loop_
_entity_poly.entity_id
_entity_poly.type
_entity_poly.pdbx_seq_one_letter_code
_entity_poly.pdbx_strand_id
1 'polypeptide(L)' 'MKLKVIDKTDTEVRIEIADESHTLLNSLKTLLLNDPRVELATYHVEHPTITEP' A
#
# COMPACT_ATOMS: atom_id res chain seq x y z
N MET A 1 -7.60 10.90 0.23
CA MET A 1 -7.81 9.46 0.52
C MET A 1 -9.02 8.89 -0.19
N LYS A 2 -8.77 8.19 -1.30
CA LYS A 2 -9.71 7.21 -1.90
C LYS A 2 -9.05 5.85 -1.86
N LEU A 3 -9.77 4.86 -1.33
CA LEU A 3 -9.29 3.49 -1.22
C LEU A 3 -10.10 2.59 -2.15
N LYS A 4 -9.40 1.84 -2.99
CA LYS A 4 -10.00 0.91 -3.93
C LYS A 4 -9.32 -0.44 -3.79
N VAL A 5 -10.10 -1.47 -3.51
CA VAL A 5 -9.61 -2.85 -3.55
C VAL A 5 -9.55 -3.27 -5.01
N ILE A 6 -8.35 -3.50 -5.51
CA ILE A 6 -8.11 -3.93 -6.89
C ILE A 6 -8.32 -5.42 -7.01
N ASP A 7 -7.79 -6.16 -6.05
CA ASP A 7 -7.90 -7.61 -6.01
C ASP A 7 -7.83 -8.11 -4.56
N LYS A 8 -8.47 -9.25 -4.30
CA LYS A 8 -8.45 -9.90 -3.00
C LYS A 8 -8.63 -11.40 -3.17
N THR A 9 -7.67 -12.14 -2.65
CA THR A 9 -7.72 -13.60 -2.49
C THR A 9 -7.78 -13.95 -1.01
N ASP A 10 -7.74 -15.24 -0.68
CA ASP A 10 -7.72 -15.70 0.71
C ASP A 10 -6.43 -15.29 1.46
N THR A 11 -5.33 -15.07 0.74
CA THR A 11 -4.00 -14.80 1.33
C THR A 11 -3.33 -13.52 0.82
N GLU A 12 -3.83 -12.89 -0.25
CA GLU A 12 -3.30 -11.64 -0.80
C GLU A 12 -4.40 -10.58 -0.92
N VAL A 13 -4.05 -9.33 -0.67
CA VAL A 13 -4.91 -8.19 -0.97
C VAL A 13 -4.12 -7.11 -1.69
N ARG A 14 -4.67 -6.61 -2.79
CA ARG A 14 -4.11 -5.49 -3.55
C ARG A 14 -5.04 -4.29 -3.43
N ILE A 15 -4.52 -3.21 -2.88
CA ILE A 15 -5.27 -2.00 -2.59
C ILE A 15 -4.56 -0.83 -3.27
N GLU A 16 -5.34 -0.03 -3.97
CA GLU A 16 -4.93 1.26 -4.51
C GLU A 16 -5.41 2.35 -3.54
N ILE A 17 -4.46 3.19 -3.12
CA ILE A 17 -4.71 4.34 -2.27
C ILE A 17 -4.32 5.57 -3.06
N ALA A 18 -5.31 6.41 -3.39
CA ALA A 18 -5.10 7.65 -4.11
C ALA A 18 -5.20 8.87 -3.17
N ASP A 19 -4.50 9.93 -3.55
CA ASP A 19 -4.37 11.19 -2.81
C ASP A 19 -3.76 10.97 -1.41
N GLU A 20 -2.68 10.20 -1.30
CA GLU A 20 -2.04 9.87 -0.01
C GLU A 20 -0.52 9.78 -0.06
N SER A 21 0.11 10.49 0.87
CA SER A 21 1.56 10.70 0.82
C SER A 21 2.40 9.42 1.01
N HIS A 22 3.62 9.41 0.47
CA HIS A 22 4.60 8.34 0.69
C HIS A 22 4.84 8.03 2.17
N THR A 23 4.66 9.03 3.06
CA THR A 23 4.76 8.90 4.51
C THR A 23 3.74 7.89 5.05
N LEU A 24 2.50 7.91 4.55
CA LEU A 24 1.46 6.99 4.96
C LEU A 24 1.77 5.57 4.47
N LEU A 25 2.10 5.40 3.19
CA LEU A 25 2.38 4.10 2.59
C LEU A 25 3.59 3.41 3.24
N ASN A 26 4.64 4.18 3.55
CA ASN A 26 5.80 3.64 4.23
C ASN A 26 5.49 3.23 5.68
N SER A 27 4.72 4.05 6.41
CA SER A 27 4.25 3.70 7.77
C SER A 27 3.41 2.43 7.76
N LEU A 28 2.48 2.29 6.81
CA LEU A 28 1.63 1.12 6.67
C LEU A 28 2.44 -0.14 6.34
N LYS A 29 3.38 -0.04 5.40
CA LYS A 29 4.30 -1.14 5.08
C LYS A 29 5.07 -1.59 6.33
N THR A 30 5.65 -0.67 7.08
CA THR A 30 6.39 -1.01 8.31
C THR A 30 5.48 -1.67 9.35
N LEU A 31 4.25 -1.18 9.54
CA LEU A 31 3.28 -1.79 10.44
C LEU A 31 2.97 -3.24 10.02
N LEU A 32 2.72 -3.47 8.73
CA LEU A 32 2.40 -4.78 8.18
C LEU A 32 3.57 -5.75 8.29
N LEU A 33 4.80 -5.32 7.99
CA LEU A 33 6.00 -6.15 8.12
C LEU A 33 6.35 -6.52 9.57
N ASN A 34 5.85 -5.77 10.54
CA ASN A 34 6.01 -6.09 11.97
C ASN A 34 4.99 -7.13 12.46
N ASP A 35 3.95 -7.44 11.67
CA ASP A 35 2.97 -8.46 12.02
C ASP A 35 3.50 -9.84 11.59
N PRO A 36 3.68 -10.80 12.51
CA PRO A 36 4.21 -12.12 12.19
C PRO A 36 3.28 -12.96 11.29
N ARG A 37 2.04 -12.52 11.06
CA ARG A 37 1.08 -13.18 10.16
C ARG A 37 1.23 -12.72 8.71
N VAL A 38 1.99 -11.65 8.48
CA VAL A 38 2.19 -11.08 7.14
C VAL A 38 3.49 -11.61 6.58
N GLU A 39 3.40 -12.42 5.53
CA GLU A 39 4.58 -12.95 4.85
C GLU A 39 5.30 -11.88 4.00
N LEU A 40 4.54 -10.96 3.41
CA LEU A 40 5.07 -9.92 2.53
C LEU A 40 4.17 -8.68 2.53
N ALA A 41 4.78 -7.50 2.62
CA ALA A 41 4.10 -6.22 2.38
C ALA A 41 5.00 -5.29 1.57
N THR A 42 4.48 -4.80 0.45
CA THR A 42 5.15 -3.87 -0.44
C THR A 42 4.15 -2.84 -0.98
N TYR A 43 4.65 -1.70 -1.45
CA TYR A 43 3.87 -0.73 -2.20
C TYR A 43 4.65 -0.32 -3.44
N HIS A 44 3.92 0.02 -4.50
CA HIS A 44 4.48 0.54 -5.73
C HIS A 44 3.77 1.84 -6.09
N VAL A 45 4.53 2.82 -6.59
CA VAL A 45 4.00 4.08 -7.09
C VAL A 45 4.34 4.12 -8.58
N GLU A 46 3.35 4.00 -9.45
CA GLU A 46 3.54 3.87 -10.90
C GLU A 46 4.15 5.13 -11.55
N HIS A 47 4.03 6.30 -10.90
CA HIS A 47 4.52 7.58 -11.43
C HIS A 47 5.29 8.40 -10.38
N PRO A 48 6.61 8.20 -10.22
CA PRO A 48 7.42 8.96 -9.26
C PRO A 48 7.55 10.47 -9.59
N THR A 49 7.07 10.92 -10.75
CA THR A 49 7.30 12.27 -11.28
C THR A 49 6.03 13.04 -11.65
N ILE A 50 4.83 12.47 -11.49
CA ILE A 50 3.58 13.23 -11.64
C ILE A 50 3.06 13.51 -10.23
N THR A 51 3.60 14.60 -9.71
CA THR A 51 3.03 15.56 -8.76
C THR A 51 1.90 15.05 -7.86
N GLU A 52 2.24 15.03 -6.57
CA GLU A 52 1.42 14.76 -5.39
C GLU A 52 1.27 13.28 -5.04
N PRO A 53 1.93 12.82 -3.96
CA PRO A 53 1.72 11.48 -3.45
C PRO A 53 0.31 11.33 -2.88
#